data_AF-A0A8B5XL27-F1
#
_entry.id   AF-A0A8B5XL27-F1
#
_cell.length_a   1.000
_cell.length_b   1.000
_cell.length_c   1.000
_cell.angle_alpha   90.00
_cell.angle_beta   90.00
_cell.angle_gamma   90.00
#
_symmetry.space_group_name_H-M   'P 1'
#
loop_
_entity.id
_entity.type
_entity.pdbx_description
1 polymer ?
#
loop_
_entity_poly.entity_id
_entity_poly.type
_entity_poly.pdbx_seq_one_letter_code
_entity_poly.pdbx_strand_id
1 'polypeptide(L)'
;MSSGEFPYVIHRPMPTVYIRWNVVFTDQLDAEVPRGTIVVHCPDAYADGYLTNRAREELIEHIAYRSQEDRRRMCAVFAKNDCVYVEPDGSRKVSDEPPSGGVPMGKSGRGT
;
A
#
# COMPACT_ATOMS: atom_id res chain seq x y z
N MET A 1 12.04 -11.60 -11.89
CA MET A 1 11.63 -11.06 -10.58
C MET A 1 10.37 -10.25 -10.82
N SER A 2 9.23 -10.78 -10.40
CA SER A 2 7.89 -10.40 -10.87
C SER A 2 7.55 -8.96 -10.49
N SER A 3 7.35 -8.12 -11.51
CA SER A 3 6.95 -6.73 -11.33
C SER A 3 5.50 -6.65 -10.83
N GLY A 4 5.32 -6.14 -9.61
CA GLY A 4 4.07 -5.49 -9.21
C GLY A 4 3.03 -6.32 -8.48
N GLU A 5 3.31 -7.53 -7.98
CA GLU A 5 2.30 -8.29 -7.23
C GLU A 5 2.18 -7.83 -5.77
N PHE A 6 3.30 -7.71 -5.05
CA PHE A 6 3.40 -7.25 -3.66
C PHE A 6 4.74 -6.53 -3.41
N PRO A 7 4.85 -5.66 -2.39
CA PRO A 7 3.75 -5.13 -1.59
C PRO A 7 2.97 -4.02 -2.31
N TYR A 8 1.71 -3.82 -1.94
CA TYR A 8 0.89 -2.70 -2.40
C TYR A 8 -0.04 -2.22 -1.30
N VAL A 9 -0.59 -1.01 -1.48
CA VAL A 9 -1.58 -0.45 -0.57
C VAL A 9 -2.91 -0.32 -1.26
N ILE A 10 -4.00 -0.64 -0.57
CA ILE A 10 -5.34 -0.35 -1.01
C ILE A 10 -5.88 0.82 -0.19
N HIS A 11 -6.14 1.92 -0.88
CA HIS A 11 -6.83 3.07 -0.33
C HIS A 11 -8.33 2.96 -0.57
N ARG A 12 -9.14 3.10 0.48
CA ARG A 12 -10.60 3.05 0.42
C ARG A 12 -11.21 4.43 0.70
N PRO A 13 -11.33 5.30 -0.32
CA PRO A 13 -11.94 6.61 -0.13
C PRO A 13 -13.44 6.50 0.16
N MET A 14 -14.11 5.42 -0.26
CA MET A 14 -15.54 5.18 -0.04
C MET A 14 -15.79 3.68 0.17
N PRO A 15 -16.94 3.27 0.75
CA PRO A 15 -17.41 1.90 0.65
C PRO A 15 -17.37 1.42 -0.81
N THR A 16 -17.01 0.16 -1.02
CA THR A 16 -16.88 -0.52 -2.33
C THR A 16 -15.86 0.03 -3.35
N VAL A 17 -15.26 1.20 -3.12
CA VAL A 17 -14.18 1.75 -3.98
C VAL A 17 -12.81 1.39 -3.41
N TYR A 18 -11.97 0.77 -4.25
CA TYR A 18 -10.63 0.33 -3.87
C TYR A 18 -9.64 0.83 -4.90
N ILE A 19 -8.73 1.69 -4.46
CA ILE A 19 -7.67 2.23 -5.30
C ILE A 19 -6.37 1.55 -4.89
N ARG A 20 -5.73 0.87 -5.82
CA ARG A 20 -4.40 0.28 -5.60
C ARG A 20 -3.35 1.37 -5.76
N TRP A 21 -2.51 1.50 -4.73
CA TRP A 21 -1.30 2.29 -4.75
C TRP A 21 -0.09 1.36 -4.75
N ASN A 22 0.86 1.65 -5.63
CA ASN A 22 2.12 0.94 -5.67
C ASN A 22 2.99 1.37 -4.49
N VAL A 23 3.82 0.47 -3.99
CA VAL A 23 4.81 0.79 -2.95
C VAL A 23 6.19 0.77 -3.57
N VAL A 24 6.95 1.84 -3.35
CA VAL A 24 8.35 1.95 -3.74
C VAL A 24 9.17 2.21 -2.48
N PHE A 25 10.16 1.36 -2.24
CA PHE A 25 11.16 1.60 -1.22
C PHE A 25 12.36 2.30 -1.85
N THR A 26 12.87 3.33 -1.19
CA THR A 26 13.98 4.13 -1.71
C THR A 26 14.91 4.58 -0.59
N ASP A 27 16.13 4.90 -0.98
CA ASP A 27 17.16 5.59 -0.21
C ASP A 27 17.18 7.11 -0.48
N GLN A 28 16.40 7.59 -1.45
CA GLN A 28 16.34 8.99 -1.87
C GLN A 28 15.02 9.64 -1.45
N LEU A 29 15.09 10.73 -0.69
CA LEU A 29 13.91 11.46 -0.22
C LEU A 29 13.29 12.38 -1.30
N ASP A 30 14.03 12.70 -2.37
CA ASP A 30 13.68 13.76 -3.33
C ASP A 30 13.18 13.25 -4.70
N ALA A 31 12.80 11.98 -4.82
CA ALA A 31 12.30 11.44 -6.08
C ALA A 31 10.89 12.00 -6.40
N GLU A 32 10.64 12.39 -7.66
CA GLU A 32 9.30 12.75 -8.12
C GLU A 32 8.37 11.54 -7.97
N VAL A 33 7.36 11.65 -7.12
CA VAL A 33 6.47 10.53 -6.77
C VAL A 33 5.26 10.49 -7.71
N PRO A 34 5.10 9.46 -8.55
CA PRO A 34 3.92 9.34 -9.39
C PRO A 34 2.65 9.23 -8.55
N ARG A 35 1.55 9.84 -9.00
CA ARG A 35 0.24 9.68 -8.34
C ARG A 35 -0.10 8.20 -8.15
N GLY A 36 -0.62 7.86 -6.97
CA GLY A 36 -0.92 6.48 -6.62
C GLY A 36 0.32 5.65 -6.27
N THR A 37 1.40 6.30 -5.84
CA THR A 37 2.60 5.64 -5.31
C THR A 37 2.81 6.06 -3.86
N ILE A 38 3.03 5.07 -2.99
CA ILE A 38 3.56 5.23 -1.64
C ILE A 38 5.07 5.06 -1.72
N VAL A 39 5.81 6.07 -1.28
CA VAL A 39 7.27 6.01 -1.20
C VAL A 39 7.65 5.87 0.27
N VAL A 40 8.40 4.82 0.58
CA VAL A 40 8.88 4.52 1.93
C VAL A 40 10.39 4.59 1.91
N HIS A 41 10.97 5.42 2.77
CA HIS A 41 12.41 5.53 2.90
C HIS A 41 12.94 4.38 3.76
N CYS A 42 13.48 3.35 3.12
CA CYS A 42 14.06 2.19 3.78
C CYS A 42 15.19 1.61 2.91
N PRO A 43 16.42 2.14 3.03
CA PRO A 43 17.59 1.46 2.48
C PRO A 43 17.64 0.06 3.11
N ASP A 44 17.83 -1.00 2.33
CA ASP A 44 17.72 -2.40 2.75
C ASP A 44 16.30 -2.94 2.95
N ALA A 45 15.35 -2.42 2.15
CA ALA A 45 13.99 -2.93 2.20
C ALA A 45 13.85 -4.41 1.83
N TYR A 46 14.79 -4.94 1.05
CA TYR A 46 14.79 -6.33 0.60
C TYR A 46 16.10 -7.03 0.97
N ALA A 47 15.99 -8.25 1.49
CA ALA A 47 17.10 -9.17 1.72
C ALA A 47 16.78 -10.50 1.02
N ASP A 48 17.71 -11.01 0.20
CA ASP A 48 17.52 -12.24 -0.59
C ASP A 48 16.25 -12.26 -1.46
N GLY A 49 15.79 -11.07 -1.90
CA GLY A 49 14.57 -10.92 -2.69
C GLY A 49 13.27 -10.89 -1.88
N TYR A 50 13.35 -10.96 -0.54
CA TYR A 50 12.21 -10.89 0.37
C TYR A 50 12.17 -9.55 1.09
N LEU A 51 10.96 -9.04 1.34
CA LEU A 51 10.76 -7.82 2.12
C LEU A 51 11.22 -8.04 3.57
N THR A 52 12.03 -7.14 4.10
CA THR A 52 12.51 -7.23 5.49
C THR A 52 11.40 -6.85 6.48
N ASN A 53 11.48 -7.35 7.72
CA ASN A 53 10.54 -6.97 8.78
C ASN A 53 10.55 -5.47 9.04
N ARG A 54 11.74 -4.85 8.98
CA ARG A 54 11.89 -3.40 9.08
C ARG A 54 11.09 -2.67 8.00
N ALA A 55 11.27 -3.03 6.72
CA ALA A 55 10.55 -2.38 5.62
C ALA A 55 9.03 -2.57 5.72
N ARG A 56 8.60 -3.74 6.18
CA ARG A 56 7.20 -4.04 6.47
C ARG A 56 6.65 -3.08 7.55
N GLU A 57 7.35 -2.93 8.66
CA GLU A 57 6.97 -2.05 9.77
C GLU A 57 6.92 -0.59 9.32
N GLU A 58 7.96 -0.12 8.62
CA GLU A 58 8.04 1.24 8.06
C GLU A 58 6.85 1.53 7.12
N LEU A 59 6.48 0.58 6.25
CA LEU A 59 5.30 0.74 5.41
C LEU A 59 4.01 0.84 6.24
N ILE A 60 3.85 -0.02 7.25
CA ILE A 60 2.66 -0.01 8.13
C ILE A 60 2.54 1.32 8.88
N GLU A 61 3.66 1.83 9.40
CA GLU A 61 3.69 3.13 10.07
C GLU A 61 3.35 4.27 9.12
N HIS A 62 3.94 4.26 7.92
CA HIS A 62 3.65 5.26 6.90
C HIS A 62 2.17 5.29 6.51
N ILE A 63 1.56 4.12 6.27
CA ILE A 63 0.13 4.07 5.94
C ILE A 63 -0.78 4.35 7.14
N ALA A 64 -0.32 4.10 8.37
CA ALA A 64 -1.09 4.44 9.57
C ALA A 64 -1.18 5.95 9.76
N TYR A 65 -0.04 6.63 9.60
CA TYR A 65 0.01 8.09 9.61
C TYR A 65 -0.91 8.69 8.53
N ARG A 66 -0.80 8.23 7.28
CA ARG A 66 -1.68 8.69 6.19
C ARG A 66 -3.16 8.36 6.43
N SER A 67 -3.48 7.17 6.95
CA SER A 67 -4.84 6.76 7.29
C SER A 67 -5.49 7.73 8.28
N GLN A 68 -4.73 8.18 9.28
CA GLN A 68 -5.16 9.17 10.26
C GLN A 68 -5.32 10.57 9.65
N GLU A 69 -4.37 11.02 8.83
CA GLU A 69 -4.44 12.32 8.15
C GLU A 69 -5.64 12.42 7.21
N ASP A 70 -5.82 11.43 6.35
CA ASP A 70 -6.90 11.40 5.35
C ASP A 70 -8.26 11.02 5.96
N ARG A 71 -8.25 10.46 7.18
CA ARG A 71 -9.38 9.81 7.85
C ARG A 71 -10.00 8.71 7.00
N ARG A 72 -9.16 7.90 6.33
CA ARG A 72 -9.57 6.84 5.41
C ARG A 72 -8.93 5.52 5.79
N ARG A 73 -9.72 4.44 5.72
CA ARG A 73 -9.21 3.09 5.92
C ARG A 73 -8.24 2.72 4.80
N MET A 74 -7.11 2.15 5.18
CA MET A 74 -6.10 1.64 4.25
C MET A 74 -5.79 0.16 4.55
N CYS A 75 -5.20 -0.52 3.57
CA CYS A 75 -4.76 -1.90 3.74
C CYS A 75 -3.41 -2.10 3.01
N ALA A 76 -2.36 -2.45 3.75
CA ALA A 76 -1.09 -2.88 3.16
C ALA A 76 -1.16 -4.39 2.92
N VAL A 77 -0.87 -4.83 1.71
CA VAL A 77 -0.87 -6.24 1.32
C VAL A 77 0.56 -6.65 1.00
N PHE A 78 1.04 -7.68 1.69
CA PHE A 78 2.43 -8.15 1.64
C PHE A 78 2.57 -9.49 0.93
N ALA A 79 1.52 -10.31 0.97
CA ALA A 79 1.40 -11.52 0.18
C ALA A 79 -0.09 -11.84 -0.05
N LYS A 80 -0.37 -12.92 -0.80
CA LYS A 80 -1.73 -13.35 -1.13
C LYS A 80 -2.63 -13.53 0.10
N ASN A 81 -2.06 -14.05 1.19
CA ASN A 81 -2.75 -14.31 2.44
C ASN A 81 -2.14 -13.51 3.60
N ASP A 82 -1.63 -12.31 3.33
CA ASP A 82 -0.96 -11.51 4.34
C ASP A 82 -1.19 -10.02 4.07
N CYS A 83 -2.02 -9.41 4.92
CA CYS A 83 -2.27 -7.98 4.88
C CYS A 83 -2.51 -7.38 6.27
N VAL A 84 -2.39 -6.06 6.33
CA VAL A 84 -2.63 -5.26 7.54
C VAL A 84 -3.59 -4.15 7.18
N TYR A 85 -4.76 -4.17 7.82
CA TYR A 85 -5.73 -3.07 7.79
C TYR A 85 -5.32 -2.01 8.78
N VAL A 86 -5.48 -0.76 8.37
CA VAL A 86 -5.31 0.39 9.24
C VAL A 86 -6.55 1.27 9.18
N GLU A 87 -7.08 1.60 10.34
CA GLU A 87 -8.27 2.43 10.52
C GLU A 87 -7.91 3.92 10.61
N PRO A 88 -8.90 4.83 10.42
CA PRO A 88 -8.72 6.27 10.58
C PRO A 88 -8.24 6.73 11.97
N ASP A 89 -8.38 5.91 13.00
CA ASP A 89 -7.86 6.19 14.36
C ASP A 89 -6.41 5.73 14.55
N GLY A 90 -5.82 5.06 13.53
CA GLY A 90 -4.48 4.49 13.57
C GLY A 90 -4.42 3.06 14.13
N SER A 91 -5.55 2.49 14.56
CA SER A 91 -5.61 1.08 14.97
C SER A 91 -5.30 0.16 13.78
N ARG A 92 -4.62 -0.96 14.08
CA ARG A 92 -4.06 -1.88 13.09
C ARG A 92 -4.62 -3.28 13.30
N LYS A 93 -4.93 -3.99 12.22
CA LYS A 93 -5.42 -5.37 12.26
C LYS A 93 -4.75 -6.21 11.18
N VAL A 94 -4.03 -7.25 11.60
CA VAL A 94 -3.50 -8.29 10.70
C VAL A 94 -4.66 -9.16 10.19
N SER A 95 -4.60 -9.53 8.91
CA SER A 95 -5.61 -10.35 8.23
C SER A 95 -4.95 -11.20 7.14
N ASP A 96 -5.46 -12.40 6.95
CA ASP A 96 -5.10 -13.29 5.84
C ASP A 96 -6.00 -13.09 4.60
N GLU A 97 -7.10 -12.34 4.76
CA GLU A 97 -7.99 -12.00 3.66
C GLU A 97 -7.70 -10.57 3.17
N PRO A 98 -7.08 -10.38 1.99
CA PRO A 98 -6.98 -9.06 1.38
C PRO A 98 -8.37 -8.56 0.97
N PRO A 99 -8.56 -7.23 0.83
CA PRO A 99 -9.86 -6.68 0.47
C PRO A 99 -10.39 -7.27 -0.84
N SER A 100 -11.56 -7.90 -0.78
CA SER A 100 -12.26 -8.53 -1.90
C SER A 100 -13.44 -7.68 -2.38
N GLY A 101 -13.85 -7.85 -3.65
CA GLY A 101 -15.07 -7.25 -4.20
C GLY A 101 -14.95 -5.79 -4.68
N GLY A 102 -13.74 -5.27 -4.85
CA GLY A 102 -13.54 -3.94 -5.42
C GLY A 102 -13.62 -3.93 -6.94
N VAL A 103 -14.34 -2.95 -7.51
CA VAL A 103 -14.19 -2.62 -8.93
C VAL A 103 -12.87 -1.86 -9.08
N PRO A 104 -11.83 -2.42 -9.72
CA PRO A 104 -10.64 -1.65 -10.00
C PRO A 104 -11.05 -0.47 -10.90
N MET A 105 -10.71 0.76 -10.51
CA MET A 105 -10.74 1.89 -11.44
C MET A 105 -9.64 1.67 -12.49
N GLY A 106 -9.93 0.81 -13.47
CA GLY A 106 -9.16 0.73 -14.70
C GLY A 106 -9.24 2.07 -15.41
N LYS A 107 -8.11 2.56 -15.92
CA LYS A 107 -8.05 3.79 -16.72
C LYS A 107 -9.22 3.78 -17.71
N SER A 108 -10.18 4.67 -17.52
CA SER A 108 -11.24 4.91 -18.48
C SER A 108 -10.58 5.39 -19.76
N GLY A 109 -10.29 4.47 -20.69
CA GLY A 109 -9.97 4.79 -22.07
C GLY A 109 -11.18 5.50 -22.65
N ARG A 110 -11.13 6.84 -22.66
CA ARG A 110 -12.10 7.64 -23.41
C ARG A 110 -11.57 7.65 -24.84
N GLY A 111 -12.04 6.69 -25.63
CA GLY A 111 -11.88 6.71 -27.08
C GLY A 111 -12.74 7.83 -27.65
N THR A 112 -12.10 8.74 -28.36
CA THR A 112 -12.62 9.54 -29.48
C THR A 112 -11.43 9.94 -30.33
#